data_AF-A0A2D6R6W9-F1
#
_entry.id   AF-A0A2D6R6W9-F1
#
_cell.length_a   1.000
_cell.length_b   1.000
_cell.length_c   1.000
_cell.angle_alpha   90.00
_cell.angle_beta   90.00
_cell.angle_gamma   90.00
#
_symmetry.space_group_name_H-M   'P 1'
#
loop_
_entity.id
_entity.type
_entity.pdbx_description
1 polymer ?
#
loop_
_entity_poly.entity_id
_entity_poly.type
_entity_poly.pdbx_seq_one_letter_code
_entity_poly.pdbx_strand_id
1 'polypeptide(L)'
;MKRVWYVLFFVVLLLPIITWGNSFGWDFSLFNLFLLFPLLGLLTFSVVWIQVLVGAFGDYFSGLFNLDVFYARTGLAVLILFVSHPLVAAIAQLNATGLWPLESLFALAPPSHKAFLIIGMIVFVLWIIYEILLRLSSIPRVQKIASWWEHVADIGVLLIWYHGYKLGSHTSFGWFMYVWWVMGVTALVFVVWKIVKKIRSSINAN
;
A
#
# COMPACT_ATOMS: atom_id res chain seq x y z
N MET A 1 -1.97 -3.39 -26.83
CA MET A 1 -1.34 -3.77 -25.55
C MET A 1 -1.15 -2.59 -24.59
N LYS A 2 -0.44 -1.50 -24.93
CA LYS A 2 -0.34 -0.28 -24.08
C LYS A 2 -1.69 0.24 -23.58
N ARG A 3 -2.70 0.27 -24.46
CA ARG A 3 -4.08 0.70 -24.13
C ARG A 3 -4.72 -0.18 -23.04
N VAL A 4 -4.51 -1.49 -23.08
CA VAL A 4 -5.05 -2.44 -22.09
C VAL A 4 -4.43 -2.17 -20.71
N TRP A 5 -3.13 -1.91 -20.66
CA TRP A 5 -2.45 -1.53 -19.42
C TRP A 5 -3.02 -0.25 -18.82
N TYR A 6 -3.18 0.81 -19.61
CA TYR A 6 -3.77 2.05 -19.11
C TYR A 6 -5.18 1.82 -18.59
N VAL A 7 -6.01 1.06 -19.30
CA VAL A 7 -7.35 0.70 -18.83
C VAL A 7 -7.28 -0.02 -17.48
N LEU A 8 -6.43 -1.03 -17.33
CA LEU A 8 -6.25 -1.74 -16.07
C LEU A 8 -5.81 -0.79 -14.94
N PHE A 9 -4.81 0.05 -15.21
CA PHE A 9 -4.30 1.04 -14.25
C PHE A 9 -5.41 1.99 -13.79
N PHE A 10 -6.18 2.56 -14.73
CA PHE A 10 -7.30 3.44 -14.40
C PHE A 10 -8.40 2.71 -13.65
N VAL A 11 -8.79 1.51 -14.06
CA VAL A 11 -9.82 0.71 -13.38
C VAL A 11 -9.41 0.45 -11.93
N VAL A 12 -8.18 0.01 -11.69
CA VAL A 12 -7.70 -0.32 -10.34
C VAL A 12 -7.66 0.90 -9.43
N LEU A 13 -7.42 2.10 -9.96
CA LEU A 13 -7.48 3.35 -9.17
C LEU A 13 -8.92 3.87 -8.98
N LEU A 14 -9.82 3.62 -9.93
CA LEU A 14 -11.22 4.05 -9.86
C LEU A 14 -12.05 3.19 -8.91
N LEU A 15 -11.80 1.89 -8.82
CA LEU A 15 -12.58 0.98 -7.96
C LEU A 15 -12.57 1.39 -6.47
N PRO A 16 -11.42 1.77 -5.85
CA PRO A 16 -11.38 2.39 -4.53
C PRO A 16 -12.29 3.60 -4.38
N ILE A 17 -12.25 4.52 -5.35
CA ILE A 17 -13.02 5.77 -5.34
C ILE A 17 -14.51 5.46 -5.42
N ILE A 18 -14.91 4.53 -6.30
CA ILE A 18 -16.31 4.11 -6.45
C ILE A 18 -16.81 3.43 -5.17
N THR A 19 -16.00 2.54 -4.60
CA THR A 19 -16.35 1.83 -3.35
C THR A 19 -16.54 2.79 -2.20
N TRP A 20 -15.62 3.74 -2.07
CA TRP A 20 -15.69 4.81 -1.10
C TRP A 20 -16.92 5.70 -1.33
N GLY A 21 -17.15 6.21 -2.53
CA GLY A 21 -18.29 7.07 -2.86
C GLY A 21 -19.63 6.38 -2.61
N ASN A 22 -19.76 5.11 -3.01
CA ASN A 22 -20.96 4.31 -2.77
C ASN A 22 -21.27 4.13 -1.27
N SER A 23 -20.26 4.08 -0.41
CA SER A 23 -20.48 3.94 1.04
C SER A 23 -21.13 5.16 1.70
N PHE A 24 -21.12 6.31 1.01
CA PHE A 24 -21.81 7.53 1.42
C PHE A 24 -22.98 7.88 0.49
N GLY A 25 -23.38 6.98 -0.42
CA GLY A 25 -24.41 7.27 -1.42
C GLY A 25 -24.06 8.44 -2.34
N TRP A 26 -22.76 8.78 -2.48
CA TRP A 26 -22.28 9.99 -3.16
C TRP A 26 -22.81 11.30 -2.59
N ASP A 27 -23.29 11.31 -1.34
CA ASP A 27 -23.68 12.52 -0.63
C ASP A 27 -22.47 13.10 0.11
N PHE A 28 -22.08 14.33 -0.28
CA PHE A 28 -20.96 15.06 0.27
C PHE A 28 -21.37 16.17 1.25
N SER A 29 -22.66 16.25 1.61
CA SER A 29 -23.18 17.28 2.52
C SER A 29 -22.54 17.25 3.91
N LEU A 30 -22.12 16.08 4.39
CA LEU A 30 -21.46 15.86 5.69
C LEU A 30 -19.95 15.60 5.56
N PHE A 31 -19.33 16.10 4.48
CA PHE A 31 -17.92 15.87 4.24
C PHE A 31 -17.05 16.39 5.40
N ASN A 32 -16.19 15.53 5.92
CA ASN A 32 -15.16 15.89 6.87
C ASN A 32 -13.86 15.15 6.54
N LEU A 33 -12.73 15.67 7.05
CA LEU A 33 -11.40 15.17 6.72
C LEU A 33 -11.25 13.66 7.00
N PHE A 34 -11.89 13.15 8.06
CA PHE A 34 -11.82 11.74 8.43
C PHE A 34 -12.42 10.82 7.36
N LEU A 35 -13.36 11.29 6.54
CA LEU A 35 -13.92 10.48 5.44
C LEU A 35 -12.87 10.12 4.39
N LEU A 36 -11.78 10.89 4.26
CA LEU A 36 -10.69 10.56 3.36
C LEU A 36 -9.82 9.40 3.88
N PHE A 37 -9.85 9.11 5.18
CA PHE A 37 -9.04 8.06 5.79
C PHE A 37 -9.11 6.72 5.04
N PRO A 38 -10.29 6.08 4.88
CA PRO A 38 -10.38 4.81 4.16
C PRO A 38 -9.96 4.94 2.69
N LEU A 39 -10.30 6.03 2.01
CA LEU A 39 -9.95 6.23 0.60
C LEU A 39 -8.44 6.24 0.39
N LEU A 40 -7.69 6.94 1.25
CA LEU A 40 -6.24 7.01 1.18
C LEU A 40 -5.60 5.63 1.35
N GLY A 41 -6.10 4.81 2.28
CA GLY A 41 -5.62 3.43 2.49
C GLY A 41 -5.88 2.54 1.28
N LEU A 42 -7.09 2.60 0.72
CA LEU A 42 -7.48 1.84 -0.47
C LEU A 42 -6.64 2.21 -1.70
N LEU A 43 -6.46 3.52 -1.95
CA LEU A 43 -5.63 4.01 -3.04
C LEU A 43 -4.16 3.64 -2.86
N THR A 44 -3.64 3.72 -1.64
CA THR A 44 -2.24 3.35 -1.35
C THR A 44 -1.98 1.90 -1.77
N PHE A 45 -2.78 0.96 -1.27
CA PHE A 45 -2.60 -0.45 -1.62
C PHE A 45 -2.82 -0.71 -3.11
N SER A 46 -3.73 0.03 -3.75
CA SER A 46 -3.97 -0.08 -5.19
C SER A 46 -2.74 0.30 -6.03
N VAL A 47 -2.07 1.40 -5.69
CA VAL A 47 -0.84 1.80 -6.37
C VAL A 47 0.29 0.81 -6.07
N VAL A 48 0.43 0.36 -4.83
CA VAL A 48 1.43 -0.66 -4.44
C VAL A 48 1.21 -1.97 -5.19
N TRP A 49 -0.04 -2.41 -5.34
CA TRP A 49 -0.37 -3.63 -6.08
C TRP A 49 0.04 -3.52 -7.56
N ILE A 50 -0.20 -2.36 -8.19
CA ILE A 50 0.26 -2.08 -9.55
C ILE A 50 1.79 -2.13 -9.61
N GLN A 51 2.51 -1.58 -8.62
CA GLN A 51 3.98 -1.66 -8.56
C GLN A 51 4.46 -3.12 -8.47
N VAL A 52 3.80 -3.97 -7.67
CA VAL A 52 4.12 -5.40 -7.59
C VAL A 52 3.94 -6.09 -8.94
N LEU A 53 2.84 -5.82 -9.65
CA LEU A 53 2.63 -6.35 -11.00
C LEU A 53 3.72 -5.91 -11.98
N VAL A 54 4.02 -4.61 -12.02
CA VAL A 54 5.04 -4.08 -12.92
C VAL A 54 6.40 -4.68 -12.59
N GLY A 55 6.71 -4.89 -11.30
CA GLY A 55 7.94 -5.50 -10.84
C GLY A 55 8.05 -6.97 -11.25
N ALA A 56 6.95 -7.70 -11.17
CA ALA A 56 6.91 -9.10 -11.58
C ALA A 56 7.13 -9.26 -13.10
N PHE A 57 6.57 -8.35 -13.90
CA PHE A 57 6.63 -8.39 -15.36
C PHE A 57 7.53 -7.30 -15.95
N GLY A 58 8.62 -6.95 -15.27
CA GLY A 58 9.50 -5.83 -15.64
C GLY A 58 9.97 -5.87 -17.10
N ASP A 59 10.37 -7.04 -17.61
CA ASP A 59 10.83 -7.20 -19.00
C ASP A 59 9.73 -6.87 -20.02
N TYR A 60 8.47 -7.16 -19.71
CA TYR A 60 7.34 -6.82 -20.57
C TYR A 60 7.03 -5.33 -20.50
N PHE A 61 7.03 -4.74 -19.30
CA PHE A 61 6.67 -3.34 -19.09
C PHE A 61 7.76 -2.35 -19.50
N SER A 62 9.04 -2.74 -19.47
CA SER A 62 10.15 -1.92 -19.95
C SER A 62 10.03 -1.60 -21.46
N GLY A 63 9.40 -2.48 -22.24
CA GLY A 63 9.04 -2.21 -23.63
C GLY A 63 7.85 -1.25 -23.81
N LEU A 64 7.10 -0.96 -22.75
CA LEU A 64 5.92 -0.10 -22.79
C LEU A 64 6.18 1.32 -22.30
N PHE A 65 6.96 1.48 -21.22
CA PHE A 65 7.31 2.76 -20.60
C PHE A 65 8.60 2.66 -19.79
N ASN A 66 9.19 3.81 -19.44
CA ASN A 66 10.37 3.86 -18.59
C ASN A 66 10.01 3.46 -17.15
N LEU A 67 10.59 2.34 -16.68
CA LEU A 67 10.29 1.78 -15.36
C LEU A 67 10.80 2.67 -14.22
N ASP A 68 11.98 3.29 -14.37
CA ASP A 68 12.54 4.15 -13.34
C ASP A 68 11.65 5.36 -13.08
N VAL A 69 11.15 6.00 -14.15
CA VAL A 69 10.19 7.11 -14.07
C VAL A 69 8.86 6.64 -13.48
N PHE A 70 8.39 5.45 -13.84
CA PHE A 70 7.19 4.86 -13.27
C PHE A 70 7.31 4.65 -11.76
N TYR A 71 8.38 4.00 -11.29
CA TYR A 71 8.61 3.74 -9.86
C TYR A 71 8.86 5.04 -9.08
N ALA A 72 9.59 6.00 -9.65
CA ALA A 72 9.81 7.29 -8.99
C ALA A 72 8.48 8.04 -8.76
N ARG A 73 7.59 8.09 -9.77
CA ARG A 73 6.30 8.79 -9.67
C ARG A 73 5.32 8.06 -8.76
N THR A 74 5.16 6.77 -8.97
CA THR A 74 4.23 5.95 -8.17
C THR A 74 4.73 5.78 -6.75
N GLY A 75 6.05 5.72 -6.52
CA GLY A 75 6.66 5.69 -5.19
C GLY A 75 6.38 6.98 -4.41
N LEU A 76 6.53 8.13 -5.06
CA LEU A 76 6.14 9.41 -4.46
C LEU A 76 4.62 9.45 -4.15
N ALA A 77 3.78 8.97 -5.06
CA ALA A 77 2.34 8.91 -4.83
C ALA A 77 1.98 8.00 -3.64
N VAL A 78 2.57 6.79 -3.58
CA VAL A 78 2.42 5.87 -2.44
C VAL A 78 2.88 6.55 -1.16
N LEU A 79 4.04 7.19 -1.13
CA LEU A 79 4.55 7.87 0.06
C LEU A 79 3.55 8.95 0.55
N ILE A 80 3.05 9.78 -0.36
CA ILE A 80 2.07 10.83 -0.02
C ILE A 80 0.80 10.19 0.56
N LEU A 81 0.21 9.21 -0.13
CA LEU A 81 -1.03 8.56 0.30
C LEU A 81 -0.85 7.82 1.63
N PHE A 82 0.25 7.08 1.76
CA PHE A 82 0.57 6.24 2.90
C PHE A 82 0.88 7.04 4.16
N VAL A 83 1.53 8.22 4.04
CA VAL A 83 1.72 9.16 5.15
C VAL A 83 0.43 9.90 5.48
N SER A 84 -0.30 10.34 4.45
CA SER A 84 -1.55 11.08 4.64
C SER A 84 -2.62 10.23 5.33
N HIS A 85 -2.65 8.92 5.08
CA HIS A 85 -3.63 8.00 5.66
C HIS A 85 -3.67 8.06 7.20
N PRO A 86 -2.62 7.65 7.95
CA PRO A 86 -2.63 7.75 9.41
C PRO A 86 -2.65 9.21 9.90
N LEU A 87 -2.10 10.16 9.14
CA LEU A 87 -2.08 11.57 9.52
C LEU A 87 -3.49 12.19 9.55
N VAL A 88 -4.33 11.85 8.56
CA VAL A 88 -5.72 12.29 8.51
C VAL A 88 -6.51 11.75 9.71
N ALA A 89 -6.33 10.46 10.05
CA ALA A 89 -6.93 9.90 11.25
C ALA A 89 -6.45 10.62 12.52
N ALA A 90 -5.13 10.82 12.63
CA ALA A 90 -4.52 11.50 13.76
C ALA A 90 -5.06 12.92 13.98
N ILE A 91 -5.13 13.73 12.92
CA ILE A 91 -5.64 15.11 12.98
C ILE A 91 -7.13 15.10 13.33
N ALA A 92 -7.93 14.24 12.68
CA ALA A 92 -9.35 14.15 12.96
C ALA A 92 -9.63 13.77 14.42
N GLN A 93 -8.86 12.84 14.97
CA GLN A 93 -9.01 12.34 16.33
C GLN A 93 -8.55 13.36 17.37
N LEU A 94 -7.46 14.07 17.11
CA LEU A 94 -7.02 15.20 17.92
C LEU A 94 -8.11 16.28 17.96
N ASN A 95 -8.71 16.63 16.82
CA ASN A 95 -9.78 17.62 16.76
C ASN A 95 -11.05 17.18 17.50
N ALA A 96 -11.36 15.88 17.47
CA ALA A 96 -12.56 15.33 18.11
C ALA A 96 -12.42 15.11 19.63
N THR A 97 -11.21 14.79 20.11
CA THR A 97 -11.00 14.33 21.50
C THR A 97 -10.03 15.19 22.31
N GLY A 98 -9.23 16.04 21.66
CA GLY A 98 -8.14 16.79 22.31
C GLY A 98 -6.95 15.93 22.74
N LEU A 99 -6.98 14.61 22.52
CA LEU A 99 -5.91 13.68 22.90
C LEU A 99 -4.91 13.49 21.76
N TRP A 100 -3.67 13.16 22.12
CA TRP A 100 -2.69 12.77 21.13
C TRP A 100 -3.13 11.50 20.36
N PRO A 101 -2.79 11.37 19.07
CA PRO A 101 -3.31 10.32 18.19
C PRO A 101 -3.04 8.89 18.69
N LEU A 102 -1.85 8.62 19.24
CA LEU A 102 -1.50 7.27 19.68
C LEU A 102 -2.34 6.82 20.88
N GLU A 103 -2.58 7.71 21.83
CA GLU A 103 -3.36 7.40 23.02
C GLU A 103 -4.82 7.13 22.65
N SER A 104 -5.40 7.98 21.79
CA SER A 104 -6.78 7.85 21.36
C SER A 104 -7.01 6.64 20.44
N LEU A 105 -6.11 6.32 19.50
CA LEU A 105 -6.22 5.13 18.65
C LEU A 105 -6.29 3.83 19.46
N PHE A 106 -5.41 3.65 20.46
CA PHE A 106 -5.39 2.43 21.27
C PHE A 106 -6.46 2.38 22.35
N ALA A 107 -6.89 3.53 22.87
CA ALA A 107 -7.96 3.61 23.86
C ALA A 107 -9.33 3.29 23.23
N LEU A 108 -9.57 3.79 22.01
CA LEU A 108 -10.88 3.69 21.34
C LEU A 108 -11.03 2.45 20.46
N ALA A 109 -9.94 1.80 20.06
CA ALA A 109 -10.02 0.59 19.25
C ALA A 109 -10.50 -0.62 20.06
N PRO A 110 -11.43 -1.45 19.53
CA PRO A 110 -11.82 -2.70 20.17
C PRO A 110 -10.61 -3.62 20.37
N PRO A 111 -10.56 -4.45 21.42
CA PRO A 111 -9.43 -5.34 21.69
C PRO A 111 -9.00 -6.21 20.49
N SER A 112 -9.97 -6.69 19.71
CA SER A 112 -9.74 -7.50 18.50
C SER A 112 -9.01 -6.76 17.37
N HIS A 113 -9.03 -5.42 17.35
CA HIS A 113 -8.43 -4.61 16.30
C HIS A 113 -7.02 -4.10 16.66
N LYS A 114 -6.66 -4.10 17.95
CA LYS A 114 -5.39 -3.53 18.45
C LYS A 114 -4.15 -4.19 17.83
N ALA A 115 -4.16 -5.52 17.68
CA ALA A 115 -3.06 -6.25 17.05
C ALA A 115 -2.84 -5.82 15.59
N PHE A 116 -3.92 -5.57 14.84
CA PHE A 116 -3.83 -5.16 13.45
C PHE A 116 -3.42 -3.68 13.31
N LEU A 117 -3.77 -2.81 14.27
CA LEU A 117 -3.22 -1.46 14.35
C LEU A 117 -1.70 -1.48 14.53
N ILE A 118 -1.19 -2.34 15.42
CA ILE A 118 0.25 -2.52 15.63
C ILE A 118 0.94 -2.98 14.34
N ILE A 119 0.34 -3.94 13.61
CA ILE A 119 0.85 -4.36 12.30
C ILE A 119 0.94 -3.16 11.34
N GLY A 120 -0.11 -2.35 11.28
CA GLY A 120 -0.12 -1.13 10.45
C GLY A 120 1.00 -0.16 10.81
N MET A 121 1.24 0.07 12.11
CA MET A 121 2.33 0.93 12.60
C MET A 121 3.71 0.35 12.28
N ILE A 122 3.91 -0.95 12.46
CA ILE A 122 5.17 -1.63 12.11
C ILE A 122 5.45 -1.45 10.63
N VAL A 123 4.48 -1.77 9.77
CA VAL A 123 4.67 -1.61 8.32
C VAL A 123 4.90 -0.16 7.95
N PHE A 124 4.21 0.77 8.62
CA PHE A 124 4.44 2.20 8.44
C PHE A 124 5.90 2.58 8.65
N VAL A 125 6.46 2.20 9.79
CA VAL A 125 7.86 2.47 10.11
C VAL A 125 8.81 1.78 9.13
N LEU A 126 8.58 0.49 8.83
CA LEU A 126 9.44 -0.27 7.92
C LEU A 126 9.45 0.35 6.51
N TRP A 127 8.29 0.81 6.03
CA TRP A 127 8.18 1.43 4.70
C TRP A 127 8.88 2.78 4.64
N ILE A 128 8.75 3.62 5.68
CA ILE A 128 9.46 4.89 5.77
C ILE A 128 10.97 4.66 5.79
N ILE A 129 11.45 3.68 6.57
CA ILE A 129 12.86 3.30 6.59
C ILE A 129 13.31 2.86 5.20
N TYR A 130 12.55 1.99 4.54
CA TYR A 130 12.88 1.53 3.18
C TYR A 130 12.95 2.68 2.17
N GLU A 131 12.00 3.61 2.19
CA GLU A 131 11.98 4.77 1.29
C GLU A 131 13.20 5.68 1.51
N ILE A 132 13.60 5.89 2.78
CA ILE A 132 14.82 6.64 3.12
C ILE A 132 16.06 5.91 2.58
N LEU A 133 16.16 4.59 2.80
CA LEU A 133 17.27 3.78 2.31
C LEU A 133 17.37 3.80 0.79
N LEU A 134 16.24 3.77 0.09
CA LEU A 134 16.18 3.83 -1.37
C LEU A 134 16.70 5.19 -1.88
N ARG A 135 16.32 6.30 -1.25
CA ARG A 135 16.80 7.64 -1.63
C ARG A 135 18.30 7.84 -1.36
N LEU A 136 18.83 7.12 -0.37
CA LEU A 136 20.24 7.14 0.00
C LEU A 136 21.07 6.04 -0.70
N SER A 137 20.47 5.28 -1.62
CA SER A 137 21.12 4.13 -2.26
C SER A 137 22.27 4.51 -3.22
N SER A 138 22.49 5.80 -3.46
CA SER A 138 23.70 6.29 -4.13
C SER A 138 24.98 6.03 -3.30
N ILE A 139 24.84 5.81 -2.00
CA ILE A 139 25.94 5.44 -1.10
C ILE A 139 26.13 3.91 -1.15
N PRO A 140 27.32 3.38 -1.53
CA PRO A 140 27.51 1.93 -1.75
C PRO A 140 27.16 1.03 -0.56
N ARG A 141 27.47 1.48 0.67
CA ARG A 141 27.12 0.75 1.89
C ARG A 141 25.61 0.68 2.11
N VAL A 142 24.89 1.75 1.78
CA VAL A 142 23.43 1.83 1.90
C VAL A 142 22.77 0.99 0.82
N GLN A 143 23.32 0.95 -0.40
CA GLN A 143 22.78 0.14 -1.49
C GLN A 143 22.64 -1.35 -1.12
N LYS A 144 23.65 -1.91 -0.44
CA LYS A 144 23.60 -3.31 0.04
C LYS A 144 22.48 -3.51 1.06
N ILE A 145 22.31 -2.57 1.98
CA ILE A 145 21.25 -2.58 2.98
C ILE A 145 19.88 -2.46 2.28
N ALA A 146 19.70 -1.48 1.40
CA ALA A 146 18.47 -1.25 0.65
C ALA A 146 18.02 -2.49 -0.15
N SER A 147 18.96 -3.22 -0.76
CA SER A 147 18.68 -4.48 -1.48
C SER A 147 18.13 -5.59 -0.58
N TRP A 148 18.60 -5.68 0.67
CA TRP A 148 18.04 -6.62 1.65
C TRP A 148 16.66 -6.16 2.14
N TRP A 149 16.51 -4.85 2.40
CA TRP A 149 15.25 -4.25 2.84
C TRP A 149 14.14 -4.31 1.79
N GLU A 150 14.47 -4.49 0.52
CA GLU A 150 13.50 -4.79 -0.54
C GLU A 150 12.59 -5.98 -0.18
N HIS A 151 13.16 -7.03 0.45
CA HIS A 151 12.38 -8.19 0.88
C HIS A 151 11.45 -7.90 2.05
N VAL A 152 11.89 -7.02 2.95
CA VAL A 152 11.06 -6.53 4.06
C VAL A 152 9.89 -5.73 3.51
N ALA A 153 10.13 -4.88 2.49
CA ALA A 153 9.08 -4.14 1.81
C ALA A 153 8.09 -5.08 1.09
N ASP A 154 8.58 -6.11 0.40
CA ASP A 154 7.74 -7.13 -0.25
C ASP A 154 6.80 -7.84 0.76
N ILE A 155 7.31 -8.20 1.95
CA ILE A 155 6.49 -8.72 3.05
C ILE A 155 5.50 -7.66 3.57
N GLY A 156 5.96 -6.41 3.66
CA GLY A 156 5.15 -5.25 4.05
C GLY A 156 3.90 -5.08 3.18
N VAL A 157 3.98 -5.37 1.88
CA VAL A 157 2.81 -5.36 0.97
C VAL A 157 1.72 -6.31 1.47
N LEU A 158 2.10 -7.53 1.85
CA LEU A 158 1.15 -8.55 2.34
C LEU A 158 0.56 -8.18 3.69
N LEU A 159 1.37 -7.56 4.55
CA LEU A 159 0.92 -7.06 5.85
C LEU A 159 -0.05 -5.87 5.70
N ILE A 160 0.16 -4.95 4.75
CA ILE A 160 -0.78 -3.86 4.44
C ILE A 160 -2.10 -4.43 3.93
N TRP A 161 -2.04 -5.40 3.01
CA TRP A 161 -3.23 -6.07 2.51
C TRP A 161 -4.06 -6.67 3.64
N TYR A 162 -3.41 -7.42 4.53
CA TYR A 162 -4.07 -8.09 5.65
C TYR A 162 -4.56 -7.10 6.72
N HIS A 163 -3.77 -6.07 7.04
CA HIS A 163 -4.18 -4.96 7.89
C HIS A 163 -5.45 -4.30 7.36
N GLY A 164 -5.46 -3.95 6.07
CA GLY A 164 -6.62 -3.38 5.39
C GLY A 164 -7.82 -4.31 5.46
N TYR A 165 -7.66 -5.61 5.24
CA TYR A 165 -8.75 -6.59 5.36
C TYR A 165 -9.32 -6.68 6.78
N LYS A 166 -8.48 -6.58 7.82
CA LYS A 166 -8.93 -6.74 9.21
C LYS A 166 -9.54 -5.49 9.81
N LEU A 167 -9.15 -4.30 9.36
CA LEU A 167 -9.62 -3.03 9.92
C LEU A 167 -10.63 -2.30 9.02
N GLY A 168 -10.57 -2.51 7.70
CA GLY A 168 -11.41 -1.81 6.74
C GLY A 168 -12.75 -2.50 6.54
N SER A 169 -13.86 -1.76 6.68
CA SER A 169 -15.19 -2.27 6.35
C SER A 169 -15.36 -2.51 4.84
N HIS A 170 -14.80 -1.63 3.99
CA HIS A 170 -14.86 -1.76 2.53
C HIS A 170 -14.11 -2.97 1.97
N THR A 171 -13.12 -3.46 2.71
CA THR A 171 -12.23 -4.57 2.31
C THR A 171 -12.65 -5.91 2.91
N SER A 172 -13.45 -5.89 3.99
CA SER A 172 -13.95 -7.08 4.68
C SER A 172 -15.38 -7.46 4.33
N PHE A 173 -16.17 -6.53 3.77
CA PHE A 173 -17.57 -6.76 3.41
C PHE A 173 -17.93 -6.11 2.07
N GLY A 174 -18.98 -6.62 1.43
CA GLY A 174 -19.50 -6.10 0.16
C GLY A 174 -18.71 -6.57 -1.07
N TRP A 175 -19.04 -6.02 -2.23
CA TRP A 175 -18.48 -6.47 -3.52
C TRP A 175 -16.97 -6.18 -3.65
N PHE A 176 -16.48 -5.10 -3.04
CA PHE A 176 -15.08 -4.72 -3.14
C PHE A 176 -14.16 -5.66 -2.36
N MET A 177 -14.70 -6.39 -1.37
CA MET A 177 -13.99 -7.49 -0.70
C MET A 177 -13.40 -8.47 -1.72
N TYR A 178 -14.15 -8.86 -2.76
CA TYR A 178 -13.65 -9.79 -3.78
C TYR A 178 -12.50 -9.20 -4.60
N VAL A 179 -12.58 -7.92 -4.95
CA VAL A 179 -11.49 -7.19 -5.63
C VAL A 179 -10.25 -7.15 -4.73
N TRP A 180 -10.44 -6.85 -3.45
CA TRP A 180 -9.37 -6.83 -2.45
C TRP A 180 -8.69 -8.19 -2.30
N TRP A 181 -9.45 -9.29 -2.32
CA TRP A 181 -8.91 -10.65 -2.31
C TRP A 181 -8.12 -10.96 -3.57
N VAL A 182 -8.64 -10.63 -4.76
CA VAL A 182 -7.91 -10.82 -6.02
C VAL A 182 -6.57 -10.08 -5.98
N MET A 183 -6.58 -8.82 -5.54
CA MET A 183 -5.35 -8.03 -5.42
C MET A 183 -4.37 -8.64 -4.42
N GLY A 184 -4.85 -9.04 -3.24
CA GLY A 184 -4.02 -9.67 -2.21
C GLY A 184 -3.40 -10.99 -2.64
N VAL A 185 -4.20 -11.90 -3.19
CA VAL A 185 -3.73 -13.23 -3.62
C VAL A 185 -2.74 -13.09 -4.77
N THR A 186 -3.01 -12.22 -5.74
CA THR A 186 -2.06 -11.99 -6.83
C THR A 186 -0.77 -11.33 -6.33
N ALA A 187 -0.84 -10.36 -5.42
CA ALA A 187 0.36 -9.80 -4.78
C ALA A 187 1.18 -10.88 -4.06
N LEU A 188 0.53 -11.76 -3.31
CA LEU A 188 1.18 -12.90 -2.65
C LEU A 188 1.91 -13.78 -3.66
N VAL A 189 1.23 -14.19 -4.74
CA VAL A 189 1.82 -15.03 -5.79
C VAL A 189 3.05 -14.34 -6.40
N PHE A 190 2.96 -13.05 -6.74
CA PHE A 190 4.06 -12.33 -7.37
C PHE A 190 5.23 -12.06 -6.43
N VAL A 191 4.97 -11.72 -5.17
CA VAL A 191 6.01 -11.57 -4.14
C VAL A 191 6.76 -12.89 -3.93
N VAL A 192 6.04 -14.00 -3.77
CA VAL A 192 6.64 -15.33 -3.60
C VAL A 192 7.46 -15.70 -4.85
N TRP A 193 6.89 -15.52 -6.03
CA TRP A 193 7.58 -15.79 -7.29
C TRP A 193 8.88 -14.99 -7.44
N LYS A 194 8.85 -13.68 -7.13
CA LYS A 194 10.02 -12.80 -7.16
C LYS A 194 11.12 -13.27 -6.21
N ILE A 195 10.75 -13.63 -4.98
CA ILE A 195 11.70 -14.15 -3.97
C ILE A 195 12.34 -15.46 -4.46
N VAL A 196 11.54 -16.41 -4.93
CA VAL A 196 12.02 -17.71 -5.44
C VAL A 196 12.95 -17.52 -6.64
N LYS A 197 12.59 -16.64 -7.59
CA LYS A 197 13.44 -16.33 -8.76
C LYS A 197 14.79 -15.78 -8.33
N LYS A 198 14.84 -14.86 -7.36
CA LYS A 198 16.08 -14.26 -6.84
C LYS A 198 16.96 -15.31 -6.16
N ILE A 199 16.40 -16.16 -5.30
CA ILE A 199 17.13 -17.26 -4.64
C ILE A 199 17.74 -18.22 -5.68
N ARG A 200 16.96 -18.64 -6.68
CA ARG A 200 17.45 -19.55 -7.72
C ARG A 200 18.61 -18.94 -8.51
N SER A 201 18.53 -17.65 -8.83
CA SER A 201 19.61 -16.95 -9.54
C SER A 201 20.89 -16.86 -8.73
N SER A 202 20.82 -16.69 -7.40
CA SER A 202 22.03 -16.66 -6.56
C SER A 202 22.67 -18.03 -6.39
N ILE A 203 21.86 -19.11 -6.36
CA ILE A 203 22.38 -20.49 -6.31
C ILE A 203 23.14 -20.82 -7.60
N ASN A 204 22.58 -20.48 -8.77
CA ASN A 204 23.19 -20.79 -10.06
C ASN A 204 24.42 -19.93 -10.41
N ALA A 205 24.68 -18.85 -9.65
CA ALA A 205 25.82 -17.95 -9.87
C ALA A 205 27.06 -18.33 -9.02
N ASN A 206 26.93 -19.28 -8.11
CA ASN A 206 28.00 -19.85 -7.29
C ASN A 206 28.37 -21.25 -7.77
#